data_AF-A0A4Q3Y0L7-F1
#
_entry.id   AF-A0A4Q3Y0L7-F1
#
_cell.length_a   1.000
_cell.length_b   1.000
_cell.length_c   1.000
_cell.angle_alpha   90.00
_cell.angle_beta   90.00
_cell.angle_gamma   90.00
#
_symmetry.space_group_name_H-M   'P 1'
#
loop_
_entity.id
_entity.type
_entity.pdbx_description
1 polymer ?
#
loop_
_entity_poly.entity_id
_entity_poly.type
_entity_poly.pdbx_seq_one_letter_code
_entity_poly.pdbx_strand_id
1 'polypeptide(L)'
;MEISRRKNAFNVTGQQYVTVEGFEIVGYAGGSTDWNSGTALLVGMPGGGGITFRRNKVHDLTSWSGAAAVSANRVSRLTVTDNEFDRLQRGGGVGVGTASSDILVQGNRFSQIGRTGIAILGAERVWLDRNTVTDLYSVHANGMAIYLDNRDVLVSNNQVRRTPRAITFQGGPASDRLTIRHNLLLGSGRDGSAIQSWGDKARGVTIEGNVIAVDEGGAAALRLNGGNTGLTIQNNLIMGLLINGAAPGDWVVSNNIYALENYGGRTGSAAVFDGQNRFKSGLGRAGLSLAKDASTDDPNLCEVLLRADTTPPAWLGQLGGDPPASGVGPAGACVK
;
A
#
# COMPACT_ATOMS: atom_id res chain seq x y z
N MET A 1 9.05 16.71 28.17
CA MET A 1 9.44 16.90 26.77
C MET A 1 8.89 18.24 26.33
N GLU A 2 9.76 19.17 25.93
CA GLU A 2 9.34 20.47 25.41
C GLU A 2 8.97 20.28 23.93
N ILE A 3 7.68 20.40 23.62
CA ILE A 3 7.17 20.19 22.26
C ILE A 3 7.24 21.53 21.52
N SER A 4 7.93 21.56 20.39
CA SER A 4 7.94 22.73 19.51
C SER A 4 6.53 23.00 19.00
N ARG A 5 6.00 24.20 19.27
CA ARG A 5 4.71 24.68 18.75
C ARG A 5 4.77 25.11 17.27
N ARG A 6 5.86 24.82 16.56
CA ARG A 6 6.00 25.19 15.15
C ARG A 6 5.09 24.30 14.30
N LYS A 7 4.37 24.91 13.36
CA LYS A 7 3.40 24.21 12.50
C LYS A 7 4.09 23.27 11.51
N ASN A 8 5.18 23.70 10.89
CA ASN A 8 5.90 22.97 9.85
C ASN A 8 7.41 23.14 10.04
N ALA A 9 8.20 22.12 9.68
CA ALA A 9 9.65 22.30 9.55
C ALA A 9 9.99 23.04 8.25
N PHE A 10 9.42 22.59 7.13
CA PHE A 10 9.54 23.22 5.82
C PHE A 10 8.17 23.46 5.20
N ASN A 11 7.91 24.69 4.78
CA ASN A 11 6.74 25.05 3.98
C ASN A 11 7.22 25.58 2.63
N VAL A 12 6.99 24.80 1.57
CA VAL A 12 7.43 25.08 0.20
C VAL A 12 6.23 25.28 -0.73
N THR A 13 5.11 25.75 -0.17
CA THR A 13 3.90 26.09 -0.93
C THR A 13 4.23 27.05 -2.09
N GLY A 14 3.74 26.73 -3.29
CA GLY A 14 3.99 27.50 -4.51
C GLY A 14 5.39 27.37 -5.12
N GLN A 15 6.32 26.67 -4.47
CA GLN A 15 7.72 26.62 -4.91
C GLN A 15 7.95 25.55 -5.97
N GLN A 16 9.06 25.68 -6.69
CA GLN A 16 9.52 24.73 -7.70
C GLN A 16 10.97 24.33 -7.43
N TYR A 17 11.34 23.09 -7.75
CA TYR A 17 12.73 22.61 -7.74
C TYR A 17 13.42 22.72 -6.37
N VAL A 18 12.68 22.43 -5.29
CA VAL A 18 13.21 22.46 -3.93
C VAL A 18 13.62 21.06 -3.50
N THR A 19 14.84 20.92 -2.98
CA THR A 19 15.31 19.69 -2.34
C THR A 19 15.48 19.91 -0.84
N VAL A 20 14.88 19.04 -0.03
CA VAL A 20 15.04 18.96 1.43
C VAL A 20 15.66 17.61 1.75
N GLU A 21 16.88 17.64 2.29
CA GLU A 21 17.70 16.44 2.38
C GLU A 21 18.65 16.43 3.58
N GLY A 22 18.82 15.25 4.19
CA GLY A 22 19.81 15.02 5.24
C GLY A 22 19.46 15.61 6.59
N PHE A 23 18.20 16.00 6.81
CA PHE A 23 17.76 16.57 8.08
C PHE A 23 17.24 15.51 9.06
N GLU A 24 17.47 15.76 10.35
CA GLU A 24 16.67 15.18 11.43
C GLU A 24 15.59 16.20 11.85
N ILE A 25 14.33 15.82 11.72
CA ILE A 25 13.16 16.67 11.95
C ILE A 25 12.35 16.09 13.09
N VAL A 26 12.35 16.79 14.23
CA VAL A 26 11.83 16.28 15.49
C VAL A 26 10.94 17.28 16.23
N GLY A 27 9.91 16.77 16.91
CA GLY A 27 9.20 17.50 17.96
C GLY A 27 8.19 18.56 17.49
N TYR A 28 7.76 18.52 16.23
CA TYR A 28 6.74 19.42 15.70
C TYR A 28 5.34 18.95 16.09
N ALA A 29 4.50 19.87 16.58
CA ALA A 29 3.12 19.56 16.94
C ALA A 29 2.10 20.50 16.28
N GLY A 30 0.99 19.91 15.83
CA GLY A 30 -0.11 20.58 15.15
C GLY A 30 -1.44 20.47 15.87
N GLY A 31 -2.23 21.55 15.91
CA GLY A 31 -3.54 21.59 16.58
C GLY A 31 -4.64 20.77 15.91
N SER A 32 -5.79 20.62 16.57
CA SER A 32 -6.93 19.82 16.06
C SER A 32 -7.62 20.43 14.84
N THR A 33 -7.55 21.75 14.68
CA THR A 33 -8.18 22.49 13.57
C THR A 33 -7.24 22.77 12.41
N ASP A 34 -5.93 22.62 12.62
CA ASP A 34 -4.90 22.97 11.64
C ASP A 34 -4.47 21.71 10.88
N TRP A 35 -5.18 21.40 9.79
CA TRP A 35 -4.95 20.24 8.92
C TRP A 35 -3.55 20.19 8.28
N ASN A 36 -2.81 21.28 8.33
CA ASN A 36 -1.47 21.43 7.75
C ASN A 36 -0.38 21.60 8.83
N SER A 37 -0.62 21.18 10.07
CA SER A 37 0.32 21.39 11.18
C SER A 37 0.83 20.08 11.77
N GLY A 38 1.99 20.14 12.43
CA GLY A 38 2.71 18.96 12.91
C GLY A 38 3.35 18.17 11.76
N THR A 39 3.80 18.87 10.72
CA THR A 39 4.38 18.26 9.51
C THR A 39 5.86 18.60 9.35
N ALA A 40 6.61 17.70 8.74
CA ALA A 40 7.99 17.93 8.32
C ALA A 40 8.03 18.76 7.03
N LEU A 41 7.24 18.37 6.03
CA LEU A 41 7.14 19.07 4.75
C LEU A 41 5.69 19.39 4.43
N LEU A 42 5.42 20.65 4.11
CA LEU A 42 4.15 21.11 3.58
C LEU A 42 4.33 21.67 2.16
N VAL A 43 3.60 21.09 1.21
CA VAL A 43 3.33 21.65 -0.13
C VAL A 43 1.84 21.98 -0.19
N GLY A 44 1.48 23.19 0.24
CA GLY A 44 0.09 23.65 0.36
C GLY A 44 -0.50 24.16 -0.96
N MET A 45 -1.48 25.07 -0.86
CA MET A 45 -2.04 25.78 -2.02
C MET A 45 -1.55 27.24 -2.07
N PRO A 46 -1.13 27.77 -3.24
CA PRO A 46 -1.03 27.07 -4.52
C PRO A 46 0.02 25.94 -4.48
N GLY A 47 -0.20 24.89 -5.26
CA GLY A 47 0.71 23.74 -5.33
C GLY A 47 2.09 24.10 -5.87
N GLY A 48 3.01 23.13 -5.88
CA GLY A 48 4.39 23.30 -6.35
C GLY A 48 4.79 22.19 -7.33
N GLY A 49 6.09 22.09 -7.63
CA GLY A 49 6.58 20.95 -8.38
C GLY A 49 8.09 20.78 -8.46
N GLY A 50 8.53 19.57 -8.82
CA GLY A 50 9.94 19.20 -8.73
C GLY A 50 10.45 19.27 -7.29
N ILE A 51 9.64 18.79 -6.34
CA ILE A 51 9.98 18.82 -4.92
C ILE A 51 10.58 17.48 -4.54
N THR A 52 11.76 17.50 -3.94
CA THR A 52 12.46 16.30 -3.47
C THR A 52 12.60 16.34 -1.95
N PHE A 53 12.11 15.32 -1.27
CA PHE A 53 12.27 15.11 0.18
C PHE A 53 12.97 13.77 0.39
N ARG A 54 14.28 13.77 0.63
CA ARG A 54 15.06 12.53 0.63
C ARG A 54 16.06 12.41 1.77
N ARG A 55 16.34 11.16 2.21
CA ARG A 55 17.36 10.88 3.22
C ARG A 55 17.19 11.69 4.51
N ASN A 56 15.95 11.95 4.91
CA ASN A 56 15.62 12.63 6.17
C ASN A 56 15.17 11.61 7.22
N LYS A 57 15.37 11.95 8.48
CA LYS A 57 14.82 11.23 9.62
C LYS A 57 13.76 12.11 10.29
N VAL A 58 12.51 11.66 10.30
CA VAL A 58 11.35 12.42 10.78
C VAL A 58 10.72 11.66 11.93
N HIS A 59 10.75 12.22 13.14
CA HIS A 59 10.22 11.49 14.29
C HIS A 59 9.69 12.36 15.42
N ASP A 60 8.83 11.76 16.25
CA ASP A 60 8.20 12.42 17.40
C ASP A 60 7.41 13.68 16.98
N LEU A 61 6.71 13.59 15.84
CA LEU A 61 5.75 14.59 15.38
C LEU A 61 4.36 14.25 15.93
N THR A 62 3.55 15.26 16.20
CA THR A 62 2.14 15.07 16.57
C THR A 62 1.24 15.92 15.70
N SER A 63 0.21 15.33 15.08
CA SER A 63 -0.81 16.08 14.35
C SER A 63 -2.20 15.71 14.83
N TRP A 64 -2.87 16.62 15.54
CA TRP A 64 -4.20 16.36 16.11
C TRP A 64 -5.31 16.38 15.06
N SER A 65 -5.16 17.17 14.00
CA SER A 65 -5.98 17.11 12.79
C SER A 65 -5.70 15.83 11.96
N GLY A 66 -4.54 15.21 12.22
CA GLY A 66 -4.04 14.00 11.60
C GLY A 66 -3.50 14.22 10.19
N ALA A 67 -2.79 15.34 10.02
CA ALA A 67 -1.95 15.61 8.86
C ALA A 67 -0.83 14.56 8.71
N ALA A 68 -0.31 14.43 7.49
CA ALA A 68 0.87 13.62 7.22
C ALA A 68 2.16 14.40 7.51
N ALA A 69 3.25 13.71 7.87
CA ALA A 69 4.57 14.32 8.01
C ALA A 69 5.03 14.98 6.71
N VAL A 70 4.79 14.34 5.56
CA VAL A 70 4.85 15.00 4.26
C VAL A 70 3.42 15.18 3.76
N SER A 71 2.94 16.42 3.72
CA SER A 71 1.60 16.76 3.25
C SER A 71 1.71 17.60 1.98
N ALA A 72 1.24 17.07 0.85
CA ALA A 72 1.30 17.74 -0.43
C ALA A 72 -0.07 17.76 -1.13
N ASN A 73 -0.42 18.87 -1.77
CA ASN A 73 -1.67 19.01 -2.52
C ASN A 73 -1.40 19.77 -3.83
N ARG A 74 -2.05 19.34 -4.92
CA ARG A 74 -1.87 19.92 -6.27
C ARG A 74 -0.40 20.01 -6.69
N VAL A 75 0.40 18.99 -6.39
CA VAL A 75 1.85 18.97 -6.67
C VAL A 75 2.15 18.17 -7.93
N SER A 76 3.12 18.60 -8.73
CA SER A 76 3.67 17.79 -9.83
C SER A 76 5.12 17.41 -9.56
N ARG A 77 5.55 16.19 -9.89
CA ARG A 77 6.96 15.75 -9.69
C ARG A 77 7.39 15.86 -8.22
N LEU A 78 6.67 15.16 -7.34
CA LEU A 78 7.07 15.01 -5.93
C LEU A 78 7.82 13.69 -5.77
N THR A 79 9.05 13.78 -5.25
CA THR A 79 9.89 12.63 -4.93
C THR A 79 10.12 12.57 -3.42
N VAL A 80 9.65 11.50 -2.78
CA VAL A 80 9.87 11.21 -1.36
C VAL A 80 10.64 9.90 -1.24
N THR A 81 11.95 9.96 -1.00
CA THR A 81 12.79 8.75 -1.06
C THR A 81 13.75 8.56 0.11
N ASP A 82 13.94 7.30 0.51
CA ASP A 82 14.95 6.90 1.50
C ASP A 82 14.85 7.66 2.83
N ASN A 83 13.64 8.05 3.24
CA ASN A 83 13.41 8.68 4.54
C ASN A 83 13.01 7.65 5.59
N GLU A 84 13.28 7.98 6.85
CA GLU A 84 12.76 7.26 8.02
C GLU A 84 11.68 8.11 8.71
N PHE A 85 10.48 7.56 8.85
CA PHE A 85 9.36 8.15 9.57
C PHE A 85 9.02 7.30 10.78
N ASP A 86 9.14 7.88 11.97
CA ASP A 86 9.00 7.11 13.21
C ASP A 86 8.21 7.87 14.28
N ARG A 87 7.38 7.19 15.07
CA ARG A 87 6.60 7.79 16.17
C ARG A 87 5.83 9.06 15.76
N LEU A 88 5.05 8.99 14.68
CA LEU A 88 4.19 10.09 14.23
C LEU A 88 2.83 10.00 14.94
N GLN A 89 2.73 10.56 16.14
CA GLN A 89 1.53 10.45 16.97
C GLN A 89 0.34 11.15 16.30
N ARG A 90 -0.76 10.40 16.07
CA ARG A 90 -2.00 10.86 15.40
C ARG A 90 -1.84 11.37 13.96
N GLY A 91 -0.62 11.55 13.46
CA GLY A 91 -0.32 11.91 12.08
C GLY A 91 -0.13 10.72 11.16
N GLY A 92 -0.08 10.99 9.86
CA GLY A 92 0.30 10.03 8.81
C GLY A 92 1.76 10.19 8.37
N GLY A 93 2.26 9.31 7.51
CA GLY A 93 3.61 9.42 6.93
C GLY A 93 3.64 10.38 5.74
N VAL A 94 3.20 9.93 4.58
CA VAL A 94 3.08 10.72 3.34
C VAL A 94 1.61 10.85 2.95
N GLY A 95 1.16 12.06 2.65
CA GLY A 95 -0.19 12.35 2.17
C GLY A 95 -0.14 13.22 0.93
N VAL A 96 -0.65 12.71 -0.18
CA VAL A 96 -0.75 13.41 -1.47
C VAL A 96 -2.21 13.57 -1.84
N GLY A 97 -2.64 14.82 -1.96
CA GLY A 97 -4.01 15.21 -2.30
C GLY A 97 -4.29 15.24 -3.79
N THR A 98 -5.54 15.60 -4.11
CA THR A 98 -6.10 15.58 -5.46
C THR A 98 -5.38 16.50 -6.43
N ALA A 99 -5.48 16.18 -7.72
CA ALA A 99 -4.85 16.94 -8.81
C ALA A 99 -3.33 17.06 -8.66
N SER A 100 -2.71 16.01 -8.10
CA SER A 100 -1.27 15.84 -8.06
C SER A 100 -0.84 14.82 -9.12
N SER A 101 0.37 14.95 -9.65
CA SER A 101 0.87 14.07 -10.71
C SER A 101 2.36 13.76 -10.59
N ASP A 102 2.78 12.65 -11.17
CA ASP A 102 4.19 12.26 -11.28
C ASP A 102 4.83 12.14 -9.89
N ILE A 103 4.27 11.24 -9.08
CA ILE A 103 4.62 11.10 -7.66
C ILE A 103 5.44 9.83 -7.47
N LEU A 104 6.60 9.96 -6.82
CA LEU A 104 7.44 8.84 -6.43
C LEU A 104 7.58 8.80 -4.91
N VAL A 105 7.14 7.72 -4.29
CA VAL A 105 7.40 7.42 -2.87
C VAL A 105 8.15 6.09 -2.82
N GLN A 106 9.46 6.13 -2.58
CA GLN A 106 10.30 4.93 -2.73
C GLN A 106 11.33 4.75 -1.62
N GLY A 107 11.55 3.51 -1.18
CA GLY A 107 12.64 3.19 -0.24
C GLY A 107 12.46 3.77 1.18
N ASN A 108 11.27 4.28 1.52
CA ASN A 108 11.05 4.87 2.83
C ASN A 108 10.69 3.81 3.87
N ARG A 109 11.02 4.09 5.13
CA ARG A 109 10.65 3.28 6.29
C ARG A 109 9.65 4.05 7.16
N PHE A 110 8.54 3.41 7.50
CA PHE A 110 7.49 3.95 8.36
C PHE A 110 7.28 3.03 9.55
N SER A 111 7.42 3.55 10.77
CA SER A 111 7.14 2.83 12.01
C SER A 111 6.34 3.67 13.01
N GLN A 112 5.44 3.03 13.76
CA GLN A 112 4.71 3.68 14.85
C GLN A 112 3.94 4.94 14.41
N ILE A 113 3.23 4.82 13.28
CA ILE A 113 2.44 5.92 12.68
C ILE A 113 1.02 5.88 13.24
N GLY A 114 0.51 7.03 13.68
CA GLY A 114 -0.81 7.14 14.32
C GLY A 114 -2.02 7.07 13.37
N ARG A 115 -1.79 7.27 12.08
CA ARG A 115 -2.78 7.18 10.98
C ARG A 115 -2.19 6.40 9.80
N THR A 116 -2.65 6.70 8.58
CA THR A 116 -2.19 6.06 7.35
C THR A 116 -0.70 6.33 7.11
N GLY A 117 0.07 5.29 6.78
CA GLY A 117 1.47 5.42 6.40
C GLY A 117 1.63 6.26 5.13
N ILE A 118 1.01 5.81 4.02
CA ILE A 118 1.01 6.52 2.74
C ILE A 118 -0.44 6.70 2.26
N ALA A 119 -0.89 7.93 2.03
CA ALA A 119 -2.20 8.24 1.48
C ALA A 119 -2.06 8.96 0.13
N ILE A 120 -2.62 8.37 -0.93
CA ILE A 120 -2.68 8.93 -2.29
C ILE A 120 -4.16 9.14 -2.64
N LEU A 121 -4.55 10.40 -2.82
CA LEU A 121 -5.93 10.81 -2.99
C LEU A 121 -6.10 11.55 -4.32
N GLY A 122 -6.65 10.91 -5.35
CA GLY A 122 -6.91 11.52 -6.66
C GLY A 122 -5.69 12.09 -7.35
N ALA A 123 -4.61 11.31 -7.38
CA ALA A 123 -3.39 11.62 -8.09
C ALA A 123 -3.20 10.70 -9.31
N GLU A 124 -2.34 11.14 -10.23
CA GLU A 124 -2.02 10.37 -11.43
C GLU A 124 -0.52 10.10 -11.59
N ARG A 125 -0.18 8.97 -12.22
CA ARG A 125 1.21 8.55 -12.42
C ARG A 125 1.97 8.50 -11.09
N VAL A 126 1.55 7.58 -10.22
CA VAL A 126 2.04 7.47 -8.83
C VAL A 126 2.71 6.14 -8.60
N TRP A 127 3.96 6.14 -8.16
CA TRP A 127 4.70 4.92 -7.82
C TRP A 127 5.06 4.86 -6.35
N LEU A 128 4.61 3.78 -5.73
CA LEU A 128 4.91 3.42 -4.35
C LEU A 128 5.77 2.16 -4.40
N ASP A 129 7.08 2.30 -4.25
CA ASP A 129 8.01 1.21 -4.50
C ASP A 129 9.00 0.97 -3.35
N ARG A 130 9.24 -0.29 -2.98
CA ARG A 130 10.25 -0.67 -1.95
C ARG A 130 10.10 0.06 -0.60
N ASN A 131 8.89 0.47 -0.22
CA ASN A 131 8.65 1.05 1.10
C ASN A 131 8.40 -0.05 2.13
N THR A 132 8.84 0.19 3.36
CA THR A 132 8.53 -0.65 4.52
C THR A 132 7.60 0.09 5.45
N VAL A 133 6.40 -0.45 5.70
CA VAL A 133 5.43 0.11 6.65
C VAL A 133 5.15 -0.92 7.74
N THR A 134 5.37 -0.57 9.00
CA THR A 134 5.22 -1.47 10.14
C THR A 134 4.65 -0.76 11.36
N ASP A 135 4.00 -1.51 12.25
CA ASP A 135 3.60 -1.03 13.57
C ASP A 135 2.60 0.14 13.53
N LEU A 136 1.52 0.01 12.75
CA LEU A 136 0.42 0.98 12.69
C LEU A 136 -0.79 0.38 13.40
N TYR A 137 -1.09 0.80 14.63
CA TYR A 137 -2.12 0.14 15.46
C TYR A 137 -3.44 0.92 15.60
N SER A 138 -3.58 2.06 14.91
CA SER A 138 -4.81 2.86 14.98
C SER A 138 -5.96 2.21 14.21
N VAL A 139 -7.16 2.21 14.78
CA VAL A 139 -8.38 1.58 14.21
C VAL A 139 -8.76 2.11 12.82
N HIS A 140 -8.33 3.33 12.50
CA HIS A 140 -8.53 3.98 11.20
C HIS A 140 -7.25 4.08 10.36
N ALA A 141 -6.15 3.42 10.76
CA ALA A 141 -4.91 3.42 9.97
C ALA A 141 -4.92 2.35 8.88
N ASN A 142 -4.30 2.69 7.76
CA ASN A 142 -3.93 1.77 6.69
C ASN A 142 -2.42 1.91 6.44
N GLY A 143 -1.74 0.85 6.03
CA GLY A 143 -0.36 0.97 5.61
C GLY A 143 -0.25 1.92 4.41
N MET A 144 -1.06 1.66 3.39
CA MET A 144 -1.24 2.51 2.23
C MET A 144 -2.73 2.67 1.89
N ALA A 145 -3.15 3.88 1.53
CA ALA A 145 -4.50 4.19 1.07
C ALA A 145 -4.45 4.87 -0.30
N ILE A 146 -5.21 4.34 -1.26
CA ILE A 146 -5.22 4.80 -2.67
C ILE A 146 -6.68 5.06 -3.06
N TYR A 147 -7.15 6.29 -2.83
CA TYR A 147 -8.57 6.64 -2.93
C TYR A 147 -8.83 7.78 -3.93
N LEU A 148 -10.09 7.89 -4.38
CA LEU A 148 -10.63 9.05 -5.12
C LEU A 148 -10.07 9.24 -6.53
N ASP A 149 -10.38 8.36 -7.49
CA ASP A 149 -10.03 8.53 -8.93
C ASP A 149 -8.51 8.59 -9.21
N ASN A 150 -7.74 7.65 -8.67
CA ASN A 150 -6.31 7.61 -9.00
C ASN A 150 -6.09 6.98 -10.38
N ARG A 151 -5.13 7.49 -11.15
CA ARG A 151 -4.81 6.95 -12.49
C ARG A 151 -3.36 6.56 -12.59
N ASP A 152 -3.07 5.40 -13.17
CA ASP A 152 -1.69 4.94 -13.40
C ASP A 152 -0.89 4.85 -12.10
N VAL A 153 -1.44 4.14 -11.14
CA VAL A 153 -0.78 3.87 -9.85
C VAL A 153 -0.11 2.51 -9.90
N LEU A 154 1.17 2.48 -9.52
CA LEU A 154 1.93 1.25 -9.32
C LEU A 154 2.34 1.15 -7.85
N VAL A 155 1.98 0.04 -7.22
CA VAL A 155 2.40 -0.33 -5.87
C VAL A 155 3.22 -1.61 -5.98
N SER A 156 4.54 -1.50 -5.84
CA SER A 156 5.45 -2.61 -6.07
C SER A 156 6.50 -2.83 -4.98
N ASN A 157 6.86 -4.08 -4.74
CA ASN A 157 8.01 -4.44 -3.90
C ASN A 157 7.95 -3.88 -2.47
N ASN A 158 6.77 -3.52 -1.96
CA ASN A 158 6.61 -2.97 -0.62
C ASN A 158 6.44 -4.10 0.40
N GLN A 159 6.88 -3.83 1.63
CA GLN A 159 6.59 -4.67 2.78
C GLN A 159 5.68 -3.90 3.74
N VAL A 160 4.48 -4.41 3.98
CA VAL A 160 3.52 -3.81 4.90
C VAL A 160 3.04 -4.86 5.88
N ARG A 161 3.29 -4.67 7.17
CA ARG A 161 2.97 -5.65 8.21
C ARG A 161 2.55 -5.01 9.51
N ARG A 162 1.88 -5.75 10.39
CA ARG A 162 1.42 -5.23 11.70
C ARG A 162 0.63 -3.92 11.55
N THR A 163 -0.29 -3.92 10.58
CA THR A 163 -1.26 -2.84 10.35
C THR A 163 -2.66 -3.45 10.25
N PRO A 164 -3.76 -2.76 10.66
CA PRO A 164 -5.10 -3.28 10.45
C PRO A 164 -5.38 -3.62 9.00
N ARG A 165 -4.95 -2.73 8.11
CA ARG A 165 -5.07 -2.91 6.66
C ARG A 165 -3.74 -2.58 6.01
N ALA A 166 -3.16 -3.50 5.24
CA ALA A 166 -1.89 -3.22 4.59
C ALA A 166 -2.08 -2.23 3.43
N ILE A 167 -2.99 -2.54 2.51
CA ILE A 167 -3.43 -1.66 1.44
C ILE A 167 -4.95 -1.55 1.46
N THR A 168 -5.42 -0.31 1.36
CA THR A 168 -6.82 -0.02 1.04
C THR A 168 -6.92 0.76 -0.26
N PHE A 169 -7.87 0.41 -1.12
CA PHE A 169 -8.14 1.18 -2.33
C PHE A 169 -9.63 1.41 -2.52
N GLN A 170 -9.96 2.52 -3.18
CA GLN A 170 -11.32 2.93 -3.49
C GLN A 170 -11.29 3.62 -4.84
N GLY A 171 -12.19 3.20 -5.73
CA GLY A 171 -12.33 3.83 -7.03
C GLY A 171 -13.14 5.12 -7.00
N GLY A 172 -13.33 5.72 -8.17
CA GLY A 172 -14.25 6.84 -8.35
C GLY A 172 -14.98 6.78 -9.69
N PRO A 173 -15.57 7.88 -10.19
CA PRO A 173 -16.17 7.94 -11.53
C PRO A 173 -15.22 7.61 -12.69
N ALA A 174 -13.91 7.78 -12.55
CA ALA A 174 -12.93 7.52 -13.61
C ALA A 174 -12.41 6.06 -13.60
N SER A 175 -11.59 5.71 -14.60
CA SER A 175 -10.91 4.40 -14.64
C SER A 175 -9.69 4.41 -13.74
N ASP A 176 -9.64 3.50 -12.76
CA ASP A 176 -8.57 3.38 -11.77
C ASP A 176 -7.51 2.38 -12.24
N ARG A 177 -6.62 2.78 -13.15
CA ARG A 177 -5.49 1.91 -13.55
C ARG A 177 -4.50 1.75 -12.39
N LEU A 178 -4.76 0.78 -11.53
CA LEU A 178 -3.99 0.47 -10.31
C LEU A 178 -3.38 -0.92 -10.43
N THR A 179 -2.06 -1.01 -10.33
CA THR A 179 -1.34 -2.28 -10.27
C THR A 179 -0.72 -2.44 -8.88
N ILE A 180 -1.03 -3.55 -8.20
CA ILE A 180 -0.44 -3.96 -6.93
C ILE A 180 0.33 -5.25 -7.19
N ARG A 181 1.66 -5.20 -7.17
CA ARG A 181 2.49 -6.36 -7.52
C ARG A 181 3.73 -6.61 -6.67
N HIS A 182 4.11 -7.87 -6.48
CA HIS A 182 5.35 -8.26 -5.79
C HIS A 182 5.50 -7.68 -4.38
N ASN A 183 4.38 -7.47 -3.67
CA ASN A 183 4.40 -6.96 -2.31
C ASN A 183 4.27 -8.11 -1.29
N LEU A 184 4.83 -7.88 -0.09
CA LEU A 184 4.54 -8.67 1.10
C LEU A 184 3.57 -7.89 1.98
N LEU A 185 2.32 -8.35 2.06
CA LEU A 185 1.22 -7.64 2.69
C LEU A 185 0.62 -8.51 3.79
N LEU A 186 0.80 -8.09 5.04
CA LEU A 186 0.33 -8.77 6.24
C LEU A 186 -0.62 -7.82 7.00
N GLY A 187 -1.92 -8.03 6.84
CA GLY A 187 -2.92 -7.37 7.67
C GLY A 187 -2.94 -7.94 9.08
N SER A 188 -3.52 -7.25 10.06
CA SER A 188 -3.56 -7.72 11.45
C SER A 188 -4.81 -7.23 12.19
N GLY A 189 -5.15 -7.89 13.29
CA GLY A 189 -6.28 -7.49 14.13
C GLY A 189 -7.64 -8.02 13.64
N ARG A 190 -8.64 -7.96 14.53
CA ARG A 190 -9.92 -8.68 14.43
C ARG A 190 -10.69 -8.51 13.11
N ASP A 191 -10.64 -7.32 12.53
CA ASP A 191 -11.33 -6.99 11.28
C ASP A 191 -10.33 -6.56 10.20
N GLY A 192 -9.08 -7.00 10.37
CA GLY A 192 -7.97 -6.67 9.49
C GLY A 192 -7.94 -7.51 8.21
N SER A 193 -7.22 -6.98 7.23
CA SER A 193 -7.04 -7.57 5.89
C SER A 193 -5.75 -7.05 5.27
N ALA A 194 -5.02 -7.84 4.51
CA ALA A 194 -3.86 -7.31 3.77
C ALA A 194 -4.31 -6.33 2.68
N ILE A 195 -5.22 -6.73 1.81
CA ILE A 195 -5.79 -5.83 0.79
C ILE A 195 -7.28 -5.70 1.04
N GLN A 196 -7.77 -4.47 1.10
CA GLN A 196 -9.21 -4.19 1.13
C GLN A 196 -9.63 -3.17 0.08
N SER A 197 -10.57 -3.56 -0.76
CA SER A 197 -11.35 -2.61 -1.54
C SER A 197 -12.45 -2.00 -0.69
N TRP A 198 -12.54 -0.68 -0.70
CA TRP A 198 -13.59 0.10 -0.04
C TRP A 198 -14.52 0.72 -1.08
N GLY A 199 -15.83 0.61 -0.81
CA GLY A 199 -16.87 1.10 -1.71
C GLY A 199 -17.01 0.26 -2.98
N ASP A 200 -17.77 0.79 -3.92
CA ASP A 200 -17.97 0.26 -5.26
C ASP A 200 -17.26 1.20 -6.25
N LYS A 201 -16.97 0.74 -7.47
CA LYS A 201 -16.44 1.52 -8.62
C LYS A 201 -14.92 1.53 -8.82
N ALA A 202 -14.12 0.69 -8.16
CA ALA A 202 -12.74 0.52 -8.64
C ALA A 202 -12.75 -0.17 -10.00
N ARG A 203 -11.99 0.36 -10.98
CA ARG A 203 -11.98 -0.18 -12.36
C ARG A 203 -10.56 -0.42 -12.87
N GLY A 204 -10.27 -1.62 -13.36
CA GLY A 204 -8.97 -1.88 -13.99
C GLY A 204 -7.84 -2.05 -12.96
N VAL A 205 -8.12 -2.76 -11.87
CA VAL A 205 -7.13 -3.06 -10.83
C VAL A 205 -6.50 -4.43 -11.08
N THR A 206 -5.18 -4.47 -11.16
CA THR A 206 -4.38 -5.69 -11.25
C THR A 206 -3.71 -5.97 -9.91
N ILE A 207 -3.91 -7.16 -9.36
CA ILE A 207 -3.29 -7.66 -8.14
C ILE A 207 -2.51 -8.92 -8.51
N GLU A 208 -1.18 -8.85 -8.56
CA GLU A 208 -0.38 -9.97 -9.06
C GLU A 208 0.94 -10.24 -8.32
N GLY A 209 1.32 -11.51 -8.20
CA GLY A 209 2.64 -11.86 -7.66
C GLY A 209 2.85 -11.45 -6.20
N ASN A 210 1.80 -11.22 -5.42
CA ASN A 210 1.90 -10.78 -4.03
C ASN A 210 1.81 -11.96 -3.05
N VAL A 211 2.39 -11.77 -1.87
CA VAL A 211 2.06 -12.57 -0.68
C VAL A 211 1.07 -11.77 0.15
N ILE A 212 -0.15 -12.28 0.25
CA ILE A 212 -1.30 -11.60 0.84
C ILE A 212 -1.80 -12.45 2.00
N ALA A 213 -1.48 -12.02 3.22
CA ALA A 213 -1.82 -12.76 4.43
C ALA A 213 -2.38 -11.87 5.53
N VAL A 214 -2.90 -12.51 6.58
CA VAL A 214 -3.29 -11.85 7.82
C VAL A 214 -2.60 -12.52 8.98
N ASP A 215 -2.09 -11.71 9.89
CA ASP A 215 -1.66 -12.12 11.21
C ASP A 215 -2.91 -12.35 12.11
N GLU A 216 -2.68 -12.67 13.38
CA GLU A 216 -3.74 -13.04 14.34
C GLU A 216 -4.97 -12.12 14.30
N GLY A 217 -6.13 -12.77 14.16
CA GLY A 217 -7.45 -12.15 14.22
C GLY A 217 -8.00 -11.62 12.90
N GLY A 218 -7.23 -11.60 11.81
CA GLY A 218 -7.74 -11.10 10.51
C GLY A 218 -8.89 -11.93 9.96
N ALA A 219 -9.85 -11.28 9.29
CA ALA A 219 -11.05 -11.95 8.76
C ALA A 219 -10.79 -12.62 7.39
N ALA A 220 -10.06 -11.93 6.51
CA ALA A 220 -9.64 -12.42 5.20
C ALA A 220 -8.45 -11.57 4.71
N ALA A 221 -7.44 -12.21 4.12
CA ALA A 221 -6.29 -11.47 3.62
C ALA A 221 -6.60 -10.58 2.42
N LEU A 222 -7.42 -11.07 1.48
CA LEU A 222 -7.91 -10.29 0.34
C LEU A 222 -9.41 -10.05 0.49
N ARG A 223 -9.83 -8.80 0.68
CA ARG A 223 -11.23 -8.39 0.77
C ARG A 223 -11.60 -7.46 -0.37
N LEU A 224 -12.54 -7.89 -1.22
CA LEU A 224 -12.94 -7.15 -2.40
C LEU A 224 -14.44 -6.85 -2.38
N ASN A 225 -14.84 -5.83 -3.12
CA ASN A 225 -16.24 -5.50 -3.33
C ASN A 225 -16.66 -5.95 -4.74
N GLY A 226 -17.83 -6.60 -4.84
CA GLY A 226 -18.45 -6.99 -6.10
C GLY A 226 -18.85 -5.82 -7.00
N GLY A 227 -18.86 -4.58 -6.50
CA GLY A 227 -19.06 -3.38 -7.33
C GLY A 227 -17.83 -2.94 -8.14
N ASN A 228 -16.68 -3.61 -8.01
CA ASN A 228 -15.48 -3.31 -8.81
C ASN A 228 -15.51 -4.01 -10.15
N THR A 229 -14.96 -3.42 -11.21
CA THR A 229 -14.97 -4.00 -12.57
C THR A 229 -13.56 -4.11 -13.15
N GLY A 230 -13.34 -5.03 -14.08
CA GLY A 230 -12.05 -5.24 -14.72
C GLY A 230 -10.93 -5.56 -13.73
N LEU A 231 -11.21 -6.37 -12.71
CA LEU A 231 -10.19 -6.85 -11.78
C LEU A 231 -9.40 -8.00 -12.41
N THR A 232 -8.08 -7.95 -12.27
CA THR A 232 -7.20 -9.11 -12.55
C THR A 232 -6.49 -9.51 -11.27
N ILE A 233 -6.66 -10.76 -10.84
CA ILE A 233 -6.07 -11.32 -9.62
C ILE A 233 -5.31 -12.58 -10.02
N GLN A 234 -3.99 -12.51 -10.09
CA GLN A 234 -3.21 -13.63 -10.61
C GLN A 234 -1.86 -13.88 -9.93
N ASN A 235 -1.41 -15.12 -9.91
CA ASN A 235 -0.07 -15.49 -9.42
C ASN A 235 0.20 -15.05 -7.97
N ASN A 236 -0.81 -14.90 -7.12
CA ASN A 236 -0.64 -14.52 -5.72
C ASN A 236 -0.65 -15.74 -4.80
N LEU A 237 0.01 -15.62 -3.64
CA LEU A 237 -0.25 -16.46 -2.48
C LEU A 237 -1.24 -15.73 -1.56
N ILE A 238 -2.42 -16.31 -1.32
CA ILE A 238 -3.54 -15.66 -0.64
C ILE A 238 -4.02 -16.49 0.55
N MET A 239 -3.95 -15.92 1.76
CA MET A 239 -4.51 -16.53 2.99
C MET A 239 -5.94 -16.04 3.24
N GLY A 240 -6.87 -16.47 2.39
CA GLY A 240 -8.28 -16.14 2.47
C GLY A 240 -8.71 -14.99 1.56
N LEU A 241 -9.79 -15.23 0.83
CA LEU A 241 -10.44 -14.28 -0.08
C LEU A 241 -11.90 -14.11 0.32
N LEU A 242 -12.32 -12.87 0.51
CA LEU A 242 -13.70 -12.48 0.77
C LEU A 242 -14.17 -11.48 -0.27
N ILE A 243 -15.32 -11.76 -0.89
CA ILE A 243 -15.98 -10.86 -1.84
C ILE A 243 -17.30 -10.42 -1.22
N ASN A 244 -17.47 -9.11 -1.01
CA ASN A 244 -18.74 -8.56 -0.57
C ASN A 244 -19.64 -8.37 -1.80
N GLY A 245 -20.73 -9.15 -1.90
CA GLY A 245 -21.62 -9.14 -3.07
C GLY A 245 -21.26 -10.19 -4.11
N ALA A 246 -21.88 -10.09 -5.29
CA ALA A 246 -21.57 -10.98 -6.42
C ALA A 246 -20.30 -10.51 -7.13
N ALA A 247 -19.39 -11.42 -7.44
CA ALA A 247 -18.25 -11.11 -8.30
C ALA A 247 -18.73 -10.82 -9.73
N PRO A 248 -18.34 -9.69 -10.33
CA PRO A 248 -18.63 -9.39 -11.73
C PRO A 248 -18.01 -10.40 -12.69
N GLY A 249 -18.71 -10.64 -13.80
CA GLY A 249 -18.29 -11.61 -14.82
C GLY A 249 -17.05 -11.20 -15.61
N ASP A 250 -16.58 -9.95 -15.47
CA ASP A 250 -15.39 -9.41 -16.14
C ASP A 250 -14.11 -9.51 -15.29
N TRP A 251 -14.18 -10.16 -14.10
CA TRP A 251 -13.00 -10.43 -13.30
C TRP A 251 -12.20 -11.59 -13.87
N VAL A 252 -10.88 -11.45 -13.91
CA VAL A 252 -9.93 -12.51 -14.24
C VAL A 252 -9.26 -12.95 -12.96
N VAL A 253 -9.53 -14.18 -12.53
CA VAL A 253 -8.89 -14.80 -11.34
C VAL A 253 -8.20 -16.08 -11.80
N SER A 254 -6.87 -16.14 -11.71
CA SER A 254 -6.10 -17.27 -12.26
C SER A 254 -4.80 -17.52 -11.50
N ASN A 255 -4.32 -18.76 -11.49
CA ASN A 255 -2.98 -19.12 -10.98
C ASN A 255 -2.64 -18.62 -9.56
N ASN A 256 -3.64 -18.42 -8.70
CA ASN A 256 -3.41 -18.06 -7.30
C ASN A 256 -3.29 -19.33 -6.45
N ILE A 257 -2.40 -19.31 -5.46
CA ILE A 257 -2.30 -20.34 -4.43
C ILE A 257 -3.10 -19.84 -3.22
N TYR A 258 -4.10 -20.60 -2.80
CA TYR A 258 -4.90 -20.28 -1.61
C TYR A 258 -4.45 -21.15 -0.44
N ALA A 259 -3.90 -20.52 0.60
CA ALA A 259 -3.61 -21.20 1.84
C ALA A 259 -4.80 -21.04 2.79
N LEU A 260 -5.38 -22.16 3.22
CA LEU A 260 -6.45 -22.20 4.20
C LEU A 260 -5.85 -22.28 5.61
N GLU A 261 -5.59 -21.14 6.24
CA GLU A 261 -5.56 -21.11 7.70
C GLU A 261 -6.85 -20.46 8.19
N ASN A 262 -7.82 -21.30 8.52
CA ASN A 262 -9.01 -20.91 9.26
C ASN A 262 -8.62 -20.54 10.71
N TYR A 263 -8.06 -19.34 10.92
CA TYR A 263 -8.00 -18.75 12.25
C TYR A 263 -9.33 -18.04 12.56
N GLY A 264 -10.26 -18.77 13.19
CA GLY A 264 -11.34 -18.15 13.98
C GLY A 264 -12.69 -17.91 13.31
N GLY A 265 -13.46 -18.97 13.08
CA GLY A 265 -14.87 -19.04 13.49
C GLY A 265 -15.94 -18.14 12.84
N ARG A 266 -15.64 -17.31 11.83
CA ARG A 266 -16.67 -16.61 11.05
C ARG A 266 -16.86 -17.24 9.68
N THR A 267 -17.96 -17.99 9.55
CA THR A 267 -18.47 -18.50 8.28
C THR A 267 -19.00 -17.34 7.41
N GLY A 268 -18.10 -16.56 6.82
CA GLY A 268 -18.40 -15.88 5.56
C GLY A 268 -18.50 -16.94 4.47
N SER A 269 -19.35 -16.71 3.47
CA SER A 269 -19.44 -17.59 2.30
C SER A 269 -18.09 -17.64 1.60
N ALA A 270 -17.29 -18.68 1.86
CA ALA A 270 -16.06 -18.92 1.13
C ALA A 270 -16.44 -19.15 -0.33
N ALA A 271 -15.92 -18.31 -1.23
CA ALA A 271 -16.02 -18.58 -2.66
C ALA A 271 -15.17 -19.82 -2.96
N VAL A 272 -15.83 -20.95 -3.20
CA VAL A 272 -15.18 -22.17 -3.67
C VAL A 272 -14.97 -22.00 -5.17
N PHE A 273 -13.72 -21.81 -5.57
CA PHE A 273 -13.32 -21.93 -6.97
C PHE A 273 -13.23 -23.42 -7.29
N ASP A 274 -13.78 -23.85 -8.42
CA ASP A 274 -13.43 -25.18 -8.91
C ASP A 274 -11.93 -25.21 -9.31
N GLY A 275 -11.36 -26.41 -9.47
CA GLY A 275 -9.98 -26.58 -9.94
C GLY A 275 -9.67 -25.99 -11.33
N GLN A 276 -10.61 -25.22 -11.91
CA GLN A 276 -10.45 -24.44 -13.14
C GLN A 276 -10.68 -22.93 -12.92
N ASN A 277 -10.69 -22.45 -11.67
CA ASN A 277 -10.88 -21.05 -11.31
C ASN A 277 -12.23 -20.45 -11.76
N ARG A 278 -13.30 -21.25 -11.92
CA ARG A 278 -14.64 -20.71 -12.19
C ARG A 278 -15.44 -20.53 -10.91
N PHE A 279 -16.15 -19.40 -10.79
CA PHE A 279 -17.11 -19.17 -9.72
C PHE A 279 -18.25 -20.18 -9.84
N LYS A 280 -18.37 -21.10 -8.88
CA LYS A 280 -19.59 -21.88 -8.71
C LYS A 280 -20.59 -21.06 -7.91
N SER A 281 -21.52 -20.40 -8.59
CA SER A 281 -22.74 -19.93 -7.93
C SER A 281 -23.54 -21.16 -7.47
N GLY A 282 -23.74 -21.33 -6.16
CA GLY A 282 -24.72 -22.31 -5.65
C GLY A 282 -24.32 -23.25 -4.51
N LEU A 283 -23.13 -23.15 -3.90
CA LEU A 283 -22.82 -23.99 -2.74
C LEU A 283 -23.33 -23.34 -1.44
N GLY A 284 -24.55 -23.72 -1.05
CA GLY A 284 -25.00 -23.62 0.33
C GLY A 284 -24.15 -24.48 1.24
N ARG A 285 -23.87 -23.97 2.45
CA ARG A 285 -23.28 -24.62 3.64
C ARG A 285 -22.70 -26.02 3.41
N ALA A 286 -21.52 -26.08 2.82
CA ALA A 286 -20.64 -27.24 2.93
C ALA A 286 -19.23 -26.72 3.20
N GLY A 287 -18.72 -27.00 4.40
CA GLY A 287 -17.30 -26.86 4.67
C GLY A 287 -16.56 -27.80 3.71
N LEU A 288 -15.73 -27.23 2.84
CA LEU A 288 -14.92 -28.00 1.90
C LEU A 288 -13.48 -28.01 2.39
N SER A 289 -12.98 -29.20 2.74
CA SER A 289 -11.56 -29.50 2.73
C SER A 289 -11.12 -29.65 1.27
N LEU A 290 -10.12 -28.90 0.84
CA LEU A 290 -9.41 -29.22 -0.39
C LEU A 290 -8.39 -30.34 -0.12
N ALA A 291 -8.26 -31.20 -1.12
CA ALA A 291 -7.63 -32.50 -1.07
C ALA A 291 -6.18 -32.48 -0.57
N LYS A 292 -5.91 -33.38 0.37
CA LYS A 292 -4.58 -33.86 0.71
C LYS A 292 -4.10 -34.80 -0.41
N ASP A 293 -3.77 -34.24 -1.56
CA ASP A 293 -3.05 -34.94 -2.64
C ASP A 293 -1.96 -34.01 -3.18
N ALA A 294 -1.03 -33.67 -2.30
CA ALA A 294 0.34 -33.37 -2.70
C ALA A 294 1.20 -34.44 -2.05
N SER A 295 1.65 -35.41 -2.84
CA SER A 295 2.72 -36.32 -2.45
C SER A 295 3.90 -35.48 -1.96
N THR A 296 4.36 -35.76 -0.75
CA THR A 296 5.42 -35.05 -0.02
C THR A 296 6.83 -35.22 -0.61
N ASP A 297 6.95 -35.56 -1.90
CA ASP A 297 8.20 -35.95 -2.55
C ASP A 297 8.56 -35.08 -3.76
N ASP A 298 8.02 -33.86 -3.90
CA ASP A 298 8.52 -32.91 -4.91
C ASP A 298 9.63 -32.02 -4.31
N PRO A 299 10.92 -32.30 -4.58
CA PRO A 299 12.04 -31.49 -4.10
C PRO A 299 12.11 -30.09 -4.73
N ASN A 300 11.20 -29.72 -5.64
CA ASN A 300 11.19 -28.43 -6.32
C ASN A 300 10.35 -27.34 -5.62
N LEU A 301 9.78 -27.61 -4.44
CA LEU A 301 8.94 -26.63 -3.71
C LEU A 301 9.72 -25.59 -2.88
N CYS A 302 11.05 -25.54 -2.97
CA CYS A 302 11.89 -24.54 -2.30
C CYS A 302 12.51 -23.55 -3.28
N GLU A 303 11.71 -22.61 -3.80
CA GLU A 303 12.11 -21.21 -4.08
C GLU A 303 10.94 -20.47 -4.76
N VAL A 304 10.13 -19.75 -4.01
CA VAL A 304 9.42 -18.59 -4.57
C VAL A 304 10.35 -17.39 -4.39
N LEU A 305 11.45 -17.37 -5.15
CA LEU A 305 12.26 -16.16 -5.31
C LEU A 305 11.49 -15.23 -6.25
N LEU A 306 10.89 -14.18 -5.68
CA LEU A 306 10.30 -13.07 -6.42
C LEU A 306 11.40 -12.41 -7.28
N ARG A 307 11.54 -12.81 -8.55
CA ARG A 307 12.26 -12.01 -9.54
C ARG A 307 11.35 -10.86 -9.95
N ALA A 308 11.46 -9.74 -9.26
CA ALA A 308 10.76 -8.53 -9.64
C ALA A 308 11.36 -7.99 -10.95
N ASP A 309 10.55 -7.90 -12.01
CA ASP A 309 10.84 -6.98 -13.10
C ASP A 309 10.72 -5.55 -12.55
N THR A 310 11.87 -4.93 -12.32
CA THR A 310 11.98 -3.59 -11.74
C THR A 310 11.97 -2.49 -12.79
N THR A 311 11.66 -2.77 -14.06
CA THR A 311 11.76 -1.77 -15.12
C THR A 311 10.81 -0.60 -14.84
N PRO A 312 11.33 0.60 -14.52
CA PRO A 312 10.49 1.76 -14.29
C PRO A 312 9.92 2.24 -15.64
N PRO A 313 8.65 2.65 -15.72
CA PRO A 313 8.14 3.29 -16.92
C PRO A 313 8.98 4.51 -17.37
N ALA A 314 8.96 4.79 -18.67
CA ALA A 314 9.86 5.76 -19.32
C ALA A 314 9.83 7.17 -18.71
N TRP A 315 8.72 7.59 -18.10
CA TRP A 315 8.62 8.93 -17.50
C TRP A 315 9.39 9.07 -16.17
N LEU A 316 9.78 7.98 -15.47
CA LEU A 316 10.62 8.10 -14.27
C LEU A 316 12.00 8.67 -14.59
N GLY A 317 12.53 8.38 -15.78
CA GLY A 317 13.80 8.93 -16.23
C GLY A 317 13.80 10.46 -16.27
N GLN A 318 12.63 11.09 -16.28
CA GLN A 318 12.46 12.55 -16.25
C GLN A 318 12.39 13.13 -14.83
N LEU A 319 12.31 12.29 -13.78
CA LEU A 319 12.24 12.74 -12.37
C LEU A 319 13.62 12.96 -11.72
N GLY A 320 14.72 12.79 -12.46
CA GLY A 320 16.06 13.17 -12.00
C GLY A 320 16.62 12.36 -10.82
N GLY A 321 16.02 11.21 -10.50
CA GLY A 321 16.64 10.23 -9.60
C GLY A 321 17.59 9.34 -10.40
N ASP A 322 18.82 9.18 -9.90
CA ASP A 322 19.72 8.15 -10.44
C ASP A 322 18.97 6.80 -10.43
N PRO A 323 18.96 6.04 -11.54
CA PRO A 323 18.34 4.72 -11.53
C PRO A 323 19.02 3.88 -10.45
N PRO A 324 18.25 3.10 -9.66
CA PRO A 324 18.86 2.24 -8.64
C PRO A 324 19.87 1.32 -9.32
N ALA A 325 21.08 1.25 -8.78
CA ALA A 325 22.07 0.30 -9.24
C ALA A 325 21.44 -1.10 -9.24
N SER A 326 21.33 -1.72 -10.41
CA SER A 326 20.82 -3.08 -10.59
C SER A 326 21.86 -4.07 -10.02
N GLY A 327 21.96 -4.13 -8.70
CA GLY A 327 22.77 -5.11 -7.98
C GLY A 327 22.03 -6.43 -7.95
N VAL A 328 21.99 -7.14 -9.09
CA VAL A 328 21.66 -8.56 -9.08
C VAL A 328 22.89 -9.28 -8.51
N GLY A 329 22.88 -9.53 -7.20
CA GLY A 329 23.85 -10.43 -6.58
C GLY A 329 23.71 -11.84 -7.18
N PRO A 330 24.79 -12.62 -7.31
CA PRO A 330 24.72 -13.98 -7.82
C PRO A 330 23.81 -14.83 -6.92
N ALA A 331 22.97 -15.65 -7.53
CA ALA A 331 22.19 -16.66 -6.82
C ALA A 331 23.14 -17.54 -6.00
N GLY A 332 22.99 -17.55 -4.68
CA GLY A 332 23.73 -18.45 -3.81
C GLY A 332 23.38 -19.89 -4.16
N ALA A 333 24.41 -20.72 -4.37
CA ALA A 333 24.21 -22.14 -4.63
C ALA A 333 23.56 -22.82 -3.42
N CYS A 334 22.53 -23.63 -3.66
CA CYS A 334 22.01 -24.57 -2.67
C CYS A 334 23.12 -25.55 -2.26
N VAL A 335 23.48 -25.55 -0.98
CA VAL A 335 24.25 -26.63 -0.37
C VAL A 335 23.25 -27.71 0.06
N LYS A 336 23.48 -28.94 -0.40
CA LYS A 336 22.72 -30.14 -0.03
C LYS A 336 22.82 -30.45 1.46
#